data_AF-Q5TJE4-F1
#
_entry.id   AF-Q5TJE4-F1
#
_cell.length_a   1.000
_cell.length_b   1.000
_cell.length_c   1.000
_cell.angle_alpha   90.00
_cell.angle_beta   90.00
_cell.angle_gamma   90.00
#
_symmetry.space_group_name_H-M   'P 1'
#
loop_
_entity.id
_entity.type
_entity.pdbx_description
1 polymer ?
#
loop_
_entity_poly.entity_id
_entity_poly.type
_entity_poly.pdbx_seq_one_letter_code
_entity_poly.pdbx_strand_id
1 'polypeptide(L)'
;MKPLSLLLAVASALGTAVSAGPAVIECWMVEDAGGGRLAKKPAALLLRQGPGTPPPRPDLEPELYLKVHDPAGTLQAAVRRYPSDAPPPHCELSRFIPLPASARWARGLTPGRSCPRALDGAWLMASVLSPIFSLSCLLRPQSEPQPEPALFTSATAVLTVLTYSPIAQIQLGQDALLDLRFAYMPSISEAAASLAPGPPPFGLEWRRQHLGKGHLLLAATPGLHEQMPAAQDGAVAFAAWDDDDPWGPWTGNGTLWLPAVQPFQEGTYLATVHLPYLQGQVALELSVQKPPKISLTPAPLVWAAPGEAPPELLCLVSRFYPAKGLEVEWELRGGPEGSFQKAEGQSWLSALRHHSDGSVSLSAHLQPIPVTAKHHGARYACRVHHPTLPTLGRSAEVTLEVAGLSGPSLEDSVGLFLSAFLLLGLIKALGWVAASRSTSKDPKEKKAQ
;
A
#
# COMPACT_ATOMS: atom_id res chain seq x y z
N MET A 1 -57.48 3.15 -13.36
CA MET A 1 -56.71 2.93 -14.61
C MET A 1 -55.57 3.94 -14.65
N LYS A 2 -54.32 3.44 -14.53
CA LYS A 2 -52.99 4.05 -14.71
C LYS A 2 -52.76 5.51 -14.25
N PRO A 3 -51.96 5.74 -13.20
CA PRO A 3 -51.22 6.99 -13.04
C PRO A 3 -49.91 6.92 -13.85
N LEU A 4 -49.65 7.94 -14.65
CA LEU A 4 -48.38 8.11 -15.38
C LEU A 4 -47.29 8.50 -14.36
N SER A 5 -46.28 7.64 -14.21
CA SER A 5 -45.04 7.95 -13.50
C SER A 5 -44.25 9.02 -14.26
N LEU A 6 -44.14 10.21 -13.66
CA LEU A 6 -43.13 11.20 -13.99
C LEU A 6 -41.80 10.74 -13.37
N LEU A 7 -40.91 10.18 -14.18
CA LEU A 7 -39.50 9.99 -13.86
C LEU A 7 -38.78 11.34 -14.06
N LEU A 8 -38.58 12.06 -12.96
CA LEU A 8 -37.70 13.21 -12.92
C LEU A 8 -36.25 12.71 -12.95
N ALA A 9 -35.61 12.80 -14.11
CA ALA A 9 -34.17 12.65 -14.23
C ALA A 9 -33.50 13.89 -13.63
N VAL A 10 -33.13 13.82 -12.35
CA VAL A 10 -32.24 14.81 -11.72
C VAL A 10 -30.84 14.55 -12.28
N ALA A 11 -30.49 15.28 -13.33
CA ALA A 11 -29.12 15.41 -13.77
C ALA A 11 -28.36 16.21 -12.69
N SER A 12 -27.77 15.49 -11.73
CA SER A 12 -26.76 16.05 -10.84
C SER A 12 -25.53 16.38 -11.68
N ALA A 13 -25.49 17.61 -12.19
CA ALA A 13 -24.26 18.26 -12.57
C ALA A 13 -23.42 18.45 -11.29
N LEU A 14 -22.72 17.39 -10.87
CA LEU A 14 -21.52 17.55 -10.08
C LEU A 14 -20.54 18.28 -11.00
N GLY A 15 -20.57 19.60 -10.94
CA GLY A 15 -19.39 20.38 -11.22
C GLY A 15 -18.33 19.82 -10.29
N THR A 16 -17.44 18.99 -10.83
CA THR A 16 -16.19 18.68 -10.16
C THR A 16 -15.55 20.04 -9.94
N ALA A 17 -15.63 20.53 -8.71
CA ALA A 17 -14.73 21.57 -8.26
C ALA A 17 -13.35 20.96 -8.50
N VAL A 18 -12.75 21.31 -9.63
CA VAL A 18 -11.39 20.90 -9.99
C VAL A 18 -10.56 21.46 -8.86
N SER A 19 -10.23 20.61 -7.89
CA SER A 19 -9.46 20.97 -6.71
C SER A 19 -8.22 21.66 -7.23
N ALA A 20 -8.20 22.97 -7.10
CA ALA A 20 -7.08 23.77 -7.52
C ALA A 20 -6.19 23.80 -6.28
N GLY A 21 -5.29 22.82 -6.14
CA GLY A 21 -4.38 22.65 -5.00
C GLY A 21 -3.57 23.92 -4.63
N PRO A 22 -2.60 23.90 -3.70
CA PRO A 22 -2.03 25.15 -3.18
C PRO A 22 -1.49 26.08 -4.28
N ALA A 23 -1.87 27.36 -4.23
CA ALA A 23 -1.38 28.38 -5.17
C ALA A 23 0.04 28.84 -4.81
N VAL A 24 0.36 28.77 -3.52
CA VAL A 24 1.66 29.07 -2.92
C VAL A 24 2.09 27.88 -2.07
N ILE A 25 3.36 27.50 -2.13
CA ILE A 25 3.97 26.54 -1.20
C ILE A 25 4.91 27.29 -0.28
N GLU A 26 4.65 27.24 1.03
CA GLU A 26 5.55 27.77 2.05
C GLU A 26 6.77 26.85 2.20
N CYS A 27 7.96 27.43 2.15
CA CYS A 27 9.24 26.73 2.16
C CYS A 27 10.18 27.30 3.23
N TRP A 28 11.21 26.53 3.57
CA TRP A 28 12.33 27.01 4.38
C TRP A 28 13.59 27.00 3.55
N MET A 29 14.21 28.17 3.36
CA MET A 29 15.55 28.27 2.81
C MET A 29 16.55 27.81 3.89
N VAL A 30 17.28 26.74 3.59
CA VAL A 30 18.33 26.19 4.45
C VAL A 30 19.70 26.57 3.92
N GLU A 31 20.53 27.09 4.82
CA GLU A 31 21.92 27.43 4.54
C GLU A 31 22.81 26.91 5.67
N ASP A 32 24.02 26.47 5.32
CA ASP A 32 25.04 26.13 6.31
C ASP A 32 25.53 27.43 6.97
N ALA A 33 25.26 27.56 8.27
CA ALA A 33 25.69 28.70 9.07
C ALA A 33 27.14 28.55 9.56
N GLY A 34 27.82 27.48 9.15
CA GLY A 34 29.13 27.09 9.65
C GLY A 34 29.05 26.34 10.99
N GLY A 35 30.10 25.57 11.29
CA GLY A 35 30.20 24.82 12.54
C GLY A 35 29.14 23.72 12.71
N GLY A 36 28.56 23.22 11.61
CA GLY A 36 27.52 22.19 11.63
C GLY A 36 26.13 22.69 12.04
N ARG A 37 25.92 24.02 12.09
CA ARG A 37 24.62 24.63 12.38
C ARG A 37 23.91 24.97 11.07
N LEU A 38 22.62 24.64 10.98
CA LEU A 38 21.77 25.02 9.86
C LEU A 38 20.98 26.28 10.22
N ALA A 39 21.07 27.32 9.39
CA ALA A 39 20.18 28.46 9.44
C ALA A 39 18.95 28.21 8.56
N LYS A 40 17.79 28.68 9.02
CA LYS A 40 16.52 28.59 8.28
C LYS A 40 15.95 29.98 8.09
N LYS A 41 15.58 30.34 6.87
CA LYS A 41 14.83 31.55 6.54
C LYS A 41 13.48 31.17 5.89
N PRO A 42 12.40 31.92 6.15
CA PRO A 42 11.13 31.68 5.48
C PRO A 42 11.26 32.01 3.99
N ALA A 43 10.64 31.21 3.15
CA ALA A 43 10.61 31.35 1.70
C ALA A 43 9.26 30.86 1.17
N ALA A 44 8.91 31.20 -0.07
CA ALA A 44 7.69 30.69 -0.68
C ALA A 44 7.81 30.53 -2.19
N LEU A 45 7.18 29.49 -2.73
CA LEU A 45 7.03 29.26 -4.17
C LEU A 45 5.62 29.67 -4.60
N LEU A 46 5.50 30.74 -5.38
CA LEU A 46 4.27 31.12 -6.05
C LEU A 46 4.16 30.34 -7.36
N LEU A 47 3.23 29.38 -7.40
CA LEU A 47 3.04 28.48 -8.53
C LEU A 47 1.91 28.91 -9.44
N ARG A 48 0.87 29.53 -8.86
CA ARG A 48 -0.31 29.99 -9.60
C ARG A 48 -0.72 31.36 -9.09
N GLN A 49 -0.96 32.26 -10.03
CA GLN A 49 -1.45 33.60 -9.76
C GLN A 49 -2.87 33.70 -10.32
N GLY A 50 -3.81 34.13 -9.50
CA GLY A 50 -5.15 34.51 -9.98
C GLY A 50 -5.10 35.76 -10.84
N PRO A 51 -6.21 36.22 -11.41
CA PRO A 51 -6.28 37.52 -12.05
C PRO A 51 -5.96 38.62 -11.00
N GLY A 52 -4.88 39.37 -11.21
CA GLY A 52 -4.42 40.42 -10.29
C GLY A 52 -2.91 40.42 -10.10
N THR A 53 -2.39 41.29 -9.24
CA THR A 53 -0.98 41.30 -8.81
C THR A 53 -0.70 40.14 -7.85
N PRO A 54 0.53 39.61 -7.79
CA PRO A 54 0.86 38.55 -6.85
C PRO A 54 0.69 39.06 -5.41
N PRO A 55 0.22 38.20 -4.48
CA PRO A 55 -0.05 38.63 -3.12
C PRO A 55 1.24 39.14 -2.45
N PRO A 56 1.22 40.34 -1.83
CA PRO A 56 2.41 40.90 -1.19
C PRO A 56 2.79 40.08 0.03
N ARG A 57 4.09 39.83 0.19
CA ARG A 57 4.68 39.06 1.30
C ARG A 57 5.80 39.86 1.97
N PRO A 58 5.46 40.86 2.81
CA PRO A 58 6.46 41.70 3.48
C PRO A 58 7.26 40.92 4.55
N ASP A 59 6.78 39.74 4.92
CA ASP A 59 7.46 38.78 5.78
C ASP A 59 8.62 38.05 5.10
N LEU A 60 8.71 38.09 3.77
CA LEU A 60 9.70 37.39 2.97
C LEU A 60 10.71 38.34 2.32
N GLU A 61 11.96 37.89 2.22
CA GLU A 61 12.94 38.53 1.35
C GLU A 61 12.49 38.34 -0.12
N PRO A 62 12.54 39.38 -1.00
CA PRO A 62 12.09 39.25 -2.40
C PRO A 62 12.80 38.15 -3.19
N GLU A 63 14.04 37.82 -2.83
CA GLU A 63 14.84 36.74 -3.40
C GLU A 63 14.34 35.34 -3.01
N LEU A 64 13.59 35.24 -1.90
CA LEU A 64 13.04 34.01 -1.35
C LEU A 64 11.53 33.86 -1.58
N TYR A 65 10.89 34.86 -2.20
CA TYR A 65 9.54 34.73 -2.74
C TYR A 65 9.62 34.52 -4.25
N LEU A 66 9.57 33.25 -4.66
CA LEU A 66 9.88 32.84 -6.03
C LEU A 66 8.60 32.63 -6.83
N LYS A 67 8.40 33.42 -7.89
CA LYS A 67 7.38 33.14 -8.90
C LYS A 67 7.91 32.10 -9.87
N VAL A 68 7.37 30.88 -9.78
CA VAL A 68 7.88 29.75 -10.54
C VAL A 68 7.25 29.67 -11.92
N HIS A 69 8.08 29.79 -12.95
CA HIS A 69 7.76 29.42 -14.32
C HIS A 69 8.15 27.96 -14.53
N ASP A 70 7.19 27.11 -14.89
CA ASP A 70 7.39 25.68 -15.09
C ASP A 70 7.02 25.30 -16.53
N PRO A 71 7.97 25.39 -17.49
CA PRO A 71 7.72 25.14 -18.90
C PRO A 71 7.22 23.72 -19.19
N ALA A 72 7.79 22.72 -18.50
CA ALA A 72 7.41 21.32 -18.67
C ALA A 72 6.05 21.01 -18.00
N GLY A 73 5.60 21.86 -17.07
CA GLY A 73 4.31 21.76 -16.42
C GLY A 73 4.21 20.65 -15.35
N THR A 74 5.26 19.85 -15.13
CA THR A 74 5.24 18.72 -14.20
C THR A 74 5.04 19.15 -12.75
N LEU A 75 5.70 20.21 -12.31
CA LEU A 75 5.54 20.75 -10.95
C LEU A 75 4.13 21.32 -10.76
N GLN A 76 3.65 22.12 -11.71
CA GLN A 76 2.29 22.67 -11.65
C GLN A 76 1.23 21.56 -11.70
N ALA A 77 1.41 20.53 -12.52
CA ALA A 77 0.48 19.41 -12.63
C ALA A 77 0.39 18.61 -11.33
N ALA A 78 1.52 18.35 -10.67
CA ALA A 78 1.55 17.67 -9.38
C ALA A 78 0.75 18.45 -8.31
N VAL A 79 0.99 19.76 -8.22
CA VAL A 79 0.33 20.60 -7.21
C VAL A 79 -1.15 20.83 -7.53
N ARG A 80 -1.54 20.91 -8.80
CA ARG A 80 -2.95 20.97 -9.19
C ARG A 80 -3.73 19.72 -8.79
N ARG A 81 -3.11 18.55 -8.71
CA ARG A 81 -3.77 17.31 -8.28
C ARG A 81 -3.81 17.14 -6.76
N TYR A 82 -3.26 18.09 -6.00
CA TYR A 82 -3.23 18.00 -4.55
C TYR A 82 -4.66 18.12 -3.97
N PRO A 83 -5.09 17.20 -3.08
CA PRO A 83 -6.39 17.27 -2.43
C PRO A 83 -6.52 18.52 -1.57
N SER A 84 -7.70 19.13 -1.56
CA SER A 84 -7.96 20.38 -0.82
C SER A 84 -8.02 20.20 0.70
N ASP A 85 -8.32 18.99 1.15
CA ASP A 85 -8.42 18.58 2.55
C ASP A 85 -7.10 18.01 3.12
N ALA A 86 -6.08 17.86 2.26
CA ALA A 86 -4.77 17.37 2.68
C ALA A 86 -3.95 18.46 3.39
N PRO A 87 -3.11 18.09 4.38
CA PRO A 87 -2.17 19.02 5.01
C PRO A 87 -1.24 19.68 3.97
N PRO A 88 -0.77 20.92 4.19
CA PRO A 88 0.18 21.55 3.27
C PRO A 88 1.47 20.72 3.17
N PRO A 89 2.07 20.61 1.98
CA PRO A 89 3.31 19.86 1.82
C PRO A 89 4.48 20.56 2.52
N HIS A 90 5.45 19.79 3.01
CA HIS A 90 6.69 20.33 3.52
C HIS A 90 7.59 20.74 2.35
N CYS A 91 8.21 21.92 2.42
CA CYS A 91 9.12 22.39 1.38
C CYS A 91 10.42 22.94 1.98
N GLU A 92 11.54 22.54 1.38
CA GLU A 92 12.87 23.01 1.69
C GLU A 92 13.53 23.58 0.43
N LEU A 93 14.16 24.74 0.55
CA LEU A 93 14.95 25.38 -0.49
C LEU A 93 16.41 25.39 -0.07
N SER A 94 17.31 25.08 -0.98
CA SER A 94 18.76 25.12 -0.74
C SER A 94 19.49 25.64 -1.97
N ARG A 95 20.73 26.12 -1.80
CA ARG A 95 21.59 26.49 -2.93
C ARG A 95 22.10 25.24 -3.64
N PHE A 96 21.99 25.22 -4.95
CA PHE A 96 22.52 24.15 -5.79
C PHE A 96 23.75 24.63 -6.57
N ILE A 97 24.74 23.75 -6.74
CA ILE A 97 25.94 24.02 -7.54
C ILE A 97 26.00 22.96 -8.64
N PRO A 98 25.88 23.35 -9.93
CA PRO A 98 25.98 22.40 -11.03
C PRO A 98 27.36 21.73 -11.07
N LEU A 99 27.39 20.41 -10.90
CA LEU A 99 28.61 19.61 -10.84
C LEU A 99 28.39 18.27 -11.56
N PRO A 100 29.42 17.70 -12.21
CA PRO A 100 29.33 16.36 -12.77
C PRO A 100 28.96 15.31 -11.73
N ALA A 101 28.21 14.29 -12.15
CA ALA A 101 27.89 13.16 -11.30
C ALA A 101 29.17 12.49 -10.77
N SER A 102 29.23 12.23 -9.46
CA SER A 102 30.39 11.62 -8.82
C SER A 102 30.54 10.13 -9.17
N ALA A 103 29.45 9.49 -9.57
CA ALA A 103 29.41 8.08 -9.91
C ALA A 103 30.15 7.79 -11.23
N ARG A 104 31.04 6.79 -11.21
CA ARG A 104 31.91 6.48 -12.35
C ARG A 104 31.14 6.06 -13.62
N TRP A 105 29.97 5.44 -13.45
CA TRP A 105 29.12 4.97 -14.55
C TRP A 105 28.35 6.11 -15.25
N ALA A 106 28.28 7.29 -14.63
CA ALA A 106 27.57 8.45 -15.18
C ALA A 106 28.50 9.42 -15.91
N ARG A 107 29.79 9.08 -16.05
CA ARG A 107 30.79 9.98 -16.66
C ARG A 107 30.47 10.31 -18.12
N GLY A 108 29.85 9.39 -18.87
CA GLY A 108 29.45 9.63 -20.26
C GLY A 108 28.48 10.78 -20.46
N LEU A 109 27.75 11.18 -19.41
CA LEU A 109 26.86 12.35 -19.44
C LEU A 109 27.64 13.68 -19.52
N THR A 110 28.92 13.68 -19.17
CA THR A 110 29.78 14.88 -19.13
C THR A 110 31.13 14.62 -19.81
N PRO A 111 31.17 14.38 -21.14
CA PRO A 111 32.41 14.09 -21.84
C PRO A 111 33.33 15.32 -21.96
N GLY A 112 32.74 16.53 -21.89
CA GLY A 112 33.47 17.79 -21.95
C GLY A 112 34.32 18.03 -20.71
N ARG A 113 35.53 18.57 -20.91
CA ARG A 113 36.48 18.89 -19.83
C ARG A 113 36.24 20.25 -19.15
N SER A 114 35.18 20.96 -19.55
CA SER A 114 34.86 22.31 -19.07
C SER A 114 33.37 22.44 -18.73
N CYS A 115 33.06 23.23 -17.71
CA CYS A 115 31.69 23.54 -17.34
C CYS A 115 30.97 24.31 -18.47
N PRO A 116 29.74 23.92 -18.85
CA PRO A 116 28.95 24.65 -19.84
C PRO A 116 28.56 26.04 -19.33
N ARG A 117 28.86 27.10 -20.10
CA ARG A 117 28.45 28.48 -19.77
C ARG A 117 26.93 28.66 -19.70
N ALA A 118 26.16 27.79 -20.34
CA ALA A 118 24.71 27.83 -20.28
C ALA A 118 24.17 27.62 -18.85
N LEU A 119 24.99 27.03 -17.97
CA LEU A 119 24.69 26.80 -16.56
C LEU A 119 25.16 27.93 -15.63
N ASP A 120 25.69 29.03 -16.18
CA ASP A 120 26.10 30.19 -15.39
C ASP A 120 24.89 30.81 -14.67
N GLY A 121 25.13 31.32 -13.45
CA GLY A 121 24.12 31.94 -12.60
C GLY A 121 23.87 31.18 -11.30
N ALA A 122 22.96 31.71 -10.48
CA ALA A 122 22.55 31.06 -9.25
C ALA A 122 21.55 29.93 -9.53
N TRP A 123 21.60 28.88 -8.71
CA TRP A 123 20.68 27.76 -8.77
C TRP A 123 20.13 27.47 -7.38
N LEU A 124 18.86 27.12 -7.32
CA LEU A 124 18.18 26.68 -6.12
C LEU A 124 17.64 25.27 -6.33
N MET A 125 17.68 24.44 -5.30
CA MET A 125 16.99 23.16 -5.26
C MET A 125 15.81 23.29 -4.31
N ALA A 126 14.60 23.05 -4.80
CA ALA A 126 13.38 22.92 -4.02
C ALA A 126 13.04 21.45 -3.83
N SER A 127 12.95 21.00 -2.59
CA SER A 127 12.50 19.65 -2.22
C SER A 127 11.15 19.75 -1.54
N VAL A 128 10.11 19.14 -2.11
CA VAL A 128 8.75 19.15 -1.57
C VAL A 128 8.33 17.73 -1.21
N LEU A 129 7.90 17.54 0.03
CA LEU A 129 7.55 16.24 0.59
C LEU A 129 6.13 16.27 1.17
N SER A 130 5.33 15.28 0.80
CA SER A 130 4.00 15.04 1.37
C SER A 130 3.69 13.54 1.34
N PRO A 131 2.61 13.09 2.00
CA PRO A 131 2.11 11.72 1.85
C PRO A 131 1.57 11.40 0.44
N ILE A 132 1.33 12.41 -0.41
CA ILE A 132 0.68 12.26 -1.72
C ILE A 132 1.70 12.24 -2.86
N PHE A 133 2.70 13.12 -2.79
CA PHE A 133 3.83 13.13 -3.70
C PHE A 133 5.12 13.54 -2.99
N SER A 134 6.26 13.17 -3.57
CA SER A 134 7.56 13.76 -3.28
C SER A 134 8.16 14.31 -4.58
N LEU A 135 8.73 15.51 -4.54
CA LEU A 135 9.38 16.11 -5.69
C LEU A 135 10.68 16.83 -5.31
N SER A 136 11.58 16.89 -6.28
CA SER A 136 12.78 17.72 -6.25
C SER A 136 12.84 18.52 -7.55
N CYS A 137 13.04 19.83 -7.44
CA CYS A 137 13.06 20.74 -8.57
C CYS A 137 14.29 21.65 -8.52
N LEU A 138 15.05 21.70 -9.61
CA LEU A 138 16.11 22.67 -9.81
C LEU A 138 15.52 23.94 -10.45
N LEU A 139 15.60 25.03 -9.71
CA LEU A 139 15.12 26.34 -10.09
C LEU A 139 16.31 27.23 -10.44
N ARG A 140 16.15 27.99 -11.53
CA ARG A 140 17.07 29.05 -11.92
C ARG A 140 16.40 30.41 -11.71
N PRO A 141 16.76 31.15 -10.65
CA PRO A 141 16.31 32.53 -10.46
C PRO A 141 16.78 33.39 -11.63
N GLN A 142 15.91 34.28 -12.10
CA GLN A 142 16.26 35.29 -13.09
C GLN A 142 16.77 36.53 -12.39
N SER A 143 17.95 37.00 -12.79
CA SER A 143 18.57 38.22 -12.28
C SER A 143 18.16 39.48 -13.05
N GLU A 144 17.08 39.40 -13.84
CA GLU A 144 16.62 40.54 -14.64
C GLU A 144 16.24 41.71 -13.73
N PRO A 145 16.61 42.96 -14.07
CA PRO A 145 16.24 44.13 -13.28
C PRO A 145 14.72 44.31 -13.36
N GLN A 146 14.02 43.74 -12.38
CA GLN A 146 12.61 44.03 -12.19
C GLN A 146 12.46 45.52 -11.83
N PRO A 147 11.39 46.19 -12.27
CA PRO A 147 11.10 47.54 -11.82
C PRO A 147 10.99 47.53 -10.28
N GLU A 148 11.82 48.32 -9.62
CA GLU A 148 11.78 48.46 -8.18
C GLU A 148 10.43 49.04 -7.71
N PRO A 149 9.89 48.57 -6.56
CA PRO A 149 10.43 47.48 -5.74
C PRO A 149 9.99 46.10 -6.28
N ALA A 150 10.96 45.21 -6.53
CA ALA A 150 10.69 43.83 -6.90
C ALA A 150 9.99 43.12 -5.72
N LEU A 151 8.71 42.77 -5.89
CA LEU A 151 7.92 42.10 -4.85
C LEU A 151 8.23 40.60 -4.75
N PHE A 152 8.86 40.02 -5.77
CA PHE A 152 9.15 38.60 -5.91
C PHE A 152 10.26 38.40 -6.95
N THR A 153 10.94 37.27 -6.92
CA THR A 153 11.93 36.89 -7.93
C THR A 153 11.34 35.84 -8.87
N SER A 154 11.46 36.05 -10.18
CA SER A 154 11.05 35.02 -11.16
C SER A 154 12.07 33.89 -11.17
N ALA A 155 11.63 32.64 -11.16
CA ALA A 155 12.50 31.48 -11.27
C ALA A 155 11.95 30.47 -12.28
N THR A 156 12.81 29.88 -13.10
CA THR A 156 12.42 28.85 -14.07
C THR A 156 12.76 27.46 -13.53
N ALA A 157 11.80 26.54 -13.54
CA ALA A 157 12.05 25.12 -13.27
C ALA A 157 12.78 24.48 -14.46
N VAL A 158 14.00 24.01 -14.22
CA VAL A 158 14.87 23.42 -15.23
C VAL A 158 14.78 21.90 -15.22
N LEU A 159 14.88 21.28 -14.05
CA LEU A 159 14.74 19.83 -13.87
C LEU A 159 13.75 19.60 -12.74
N THR A 160 12.70 18.83 -13.00
CA THR A 160 11.77 18.35 -11.97
C THR A 160 11.83 16.84 -11.92
N VAL A 161 12.01 16.26 -10.74
CA VAL A 161 11.91 14.82 -10.47
C VAL A 161 10.78 14.63 -9.47
N LEU A 162 9.86 13.73 -9.76
CA LEU A 162 8.58 13.58 -9.08
C LEU A 162 8.24 12.11 -8.89
N THR A 163 7.63 11.78 -7.76
CA THR A 163 6.95 10.51 -7.52
C THR A 163 5.58 10.75 -6.92
N TYR A 164 4.57 10.07 -7.46
CA TYR A 164 3.20 10.06 -6.91
C TYR A 164 2.98 8.98 -5.85
N SER A 165 4.00 8.17 -5.53
CA SER A 165 3.93 7.12 -4.53
C SER A 165 5.05 7.25 -3.49
N PRO A 166 5.12 8.37 -2.73
CA PRO A 166 6.19 8.60 -1.76
C PRO A 166 6.16 7.58 -0.62
N ILE A 167 5.00 6.95 -0.36
CA ILE A 167 4.85 5.84 0.58
C ILE A 167 4.16 4.71 -0.20
N ALA A 168 4.88 3.61 -0.42
CA ALA A 168 4.38 2.43 -1.10
C ALA A 168 4.15 1.29 -0.08
N GLN A 169 2.92 0.75 -0.06
CA GLN A 169 2.58 -0.42 0.74
C GLN A 169 2.27 -1.60 -0.18
N ILE A 170 3.17 -2.57 -0.24
CA ILE A 170 3.12 -3.67 -1.21
C ILE A 170 2.82 -4.97 -0.48
N GLN A 171 2.02 -5.83 -1.10
CA GLN A 171 1.78 -7.15 -0.54
C GLN A 171 3.00 -8.05 -0.71
N LEU A 172 3.37 -8.77 0.35
CA LEU A 172 4.52 -9.68 0.33
C LEU A 172 4.39 -10.68 -0.82
N GLY A 173 5.44 -10.77 -1.64
CA GLY A 173 5.53 -11.62 -2.82
C GLY A 173 4.80 -11.07 -4.06
N GLN A 174 4.22 -9.88 -4.00
CA GLN A 174 3.78 -9.14 -5.17
C GLN A 174 4.89 -8.23 -5.68
N ASP A 175 4.74 -7.82 -6.93
CA ASP A 175 5.65 -6.88 -7.56
C ASP A 175 5.37 -5.45 -7.09
N ALA A 176 6.43 -4.69 -6.85
CA ALA A 176 6.33 -3.26 -6.58
C ALA A 176 6.64 -2.44 -7.84
N LEU A 177 5.81 -1.45 -8.10
CA LEU A 177 6.06 -0.41 -9.09
C LEU A 177 6.23 0.91 -8.36
N LEU A 178 7.47 1.38 -8.25
CA LEU A 178 7.80 2.65 -7.61
C LEU A 178 7.81 3.75 -8.68
N ASP A 179 6.72 4.52 -8.73
CA ASP A 179 6.52 5.57 -9.73
C ASP A 179 7.63 6.62 -9.65
N LEU A 180 8.18 6.97 -10.82
CA LEU A 180 9.12 8.07 -10.97
C LEU A 180 8.92 8.73 -12.33
N ARG A 181 8.72 10.04 -12.28
CA ARG A 181 8.60 10.92 -13.44
C ARG A 181 9.60 12.03 -13.33
N PHE A 182 10.07 12.52 -14.47
CA PHE A 182 10.91 13.70 -14.50
C PHE A 182 10.62 14.55 -15.72
N ALA A 183 11.06 15.79 -15.67
CA ALA A 183 10.89 16.78 -16.70
C ALA A 183 12.14 17.63 -16.81
N TYR A 184 12.52 17.97 -18.03
CA TYR A 184 13.70 18.78 -18.29
C TYR A 184 13.41 19.87 -19.32
N MET A 185 13.75 21.11 -18.96
CA MET A 185 13.78 22.25 -19.86
C MET A 185 15.22 22.57 -20.23
N PRO A 186 15.63 22.44 -21.51
CA PRO A 186 16.97 22.84 -21.93
C PRO A 186 17.16 24.36 -21.81
N SER A 187 18.38 24.79 -21.49
CA SER A 187 18.75 26.20 -21.57
C SER A 187 18.83 26.64 -23.03
N ILE A 188 17.86 27.43 -23.48
CA ILE A 188 17.87 28.02 -24.83
C ILE A 188 18.92 29.13 -24.84
N SER A 189 20.13 28.81 -25.30
CA SER A 189 21.11 29.81 -25.73
C SER A 189 21.31 29.59 -27.22
N GLU A 190 21.28 30.65 -28.03
CA GLU A 190 21.39 30.59 -29.50
C GLU A 190 22.63 29.81 -29.99
N ALA A 191 23.69 29.74 -29.18
CA ALA A 191 24.89 28.94 -29.49
C ALA A 191 24.69 27.41 -29.36
N ALA A 192 23.67 26.96 -28.61
CA ALA A 192 23.35 25.55 -28.36
C ALA A 192 22.49 24.92 -29.47
N ALA A 193 22.00 25.68 -30.44
CA ALA A 193 21.30 25.18 -31.63
C ALA A 193 22.16 24.27 -32.53
N SER A 194 23.42 24.03 -32.16
CA SER A 194 24.36 23.11 -32.80
C SER A 194 24.38 21.69 -32.18
N LEU A 195 23.67 21.47 -31.06
CA LEU A 195 23.51 20.14 -30.47
C LEU A 195 22.44 19.35 -31.25
N ALA A 196 22.62 18.02 -31.32
CA ALA A 196 21.69 17.13 -32.02
C ALA A 196 20.24 17.38 -31.58
N PRO A 197 19.27 17.49 -32.51
CA PRO A 197 17.87 17.72 -32.16
C PRO A 197 17.34 16.55 -31.32
N GLY A 198 16.51 16.88 -30.32
CA GLY A 198 15.90 15.90 -29.43
C GLY A 198 16.46 15.89 -28.00
N PRO A 199 15.93 15.01 -27.14
CA PRO A 199 16.25 15.00 -25.72
C PRO A 199 17.69 14.51 -25.44
N PRO A 200 18.39 15.09 -24.46
CA PRO A 200 19.74 14.67 -24.13
C PRO A 200 19.74 13.28 -23.48
N PRO A 201 20.87 12.57 -23.50
CA PRO A 201 21.03 11.40 -22.65
C PRO A 201 20.89 11.78 -21.17
N PHE A 202 20.32 10.88 -20.38
CA PHE A 202 20.16 11.05 -18.94
C PHE A 202 20.62 9.78 -18.23
N GLY A 203 20.97 9.90 -16.96
CA GLY A 203 21.24 8.79 -16.07
C GLY A 203 20.08 8.57 -15.10
N LEU A 204 19.75 7.32 -14.83
CA LEU A 204 18.82 6.92 -13.77
C LEU A 204 19.59 6.12 -12.73
N GLU A 205 19.42 6.45 -11.46
CA GLU A 205 19.99 5.72 -10.33
C GLU A 205 18.90 5.40 -9.29
N TRP A 206 18.76 4.12 -8.96
CA TRP A 206 17.93 3.66 -7.86
C TRP A 206 18.79 3.05 -6.78
N ARG A 207 18.63 3.51 -5.54
CA ARG A 207 19.32 2.97 -4.37
C ARG A 207 18.32 2.62 -3.27
N ARG A 208 18.59 1.56 -2.52
CA ARG A 208 17.90 1.27 -1.25
C ARG A 208 18.81 1.62 -0.09
N GLN A 209 18.34 2.50 0.79
CA GLN A 209 18.93 2.75 2.09
C GLN A 209 18.17 1.94 3.14
N HIS A 210 18.89 1.04 3.81
CA HIS A 210 18.36 0.29 4.95
C HIS A 210 19.41 0.27 6.05
N LEU A 211 19.03 0.70 7.25
CA LEU A 211 19.91 0.75 8.43
C LEU A 211 21.24 1.48 8.17
N GLY A 212 21.20 2.62 7.47
CA GLY A 212 22.37 3.46 7.16
C GLY A 212 23.27 2.95 6.04
N LYS A 213 22.96 1.80 5.42
CA LYS A 213 23.71 1.28 4.26
C LYS A 213 22.90 1.49 2.97
N GLY A 214 23.45 2.28 2.05
CA GLY A 214 22.85 2.56 0.74
C GLY A 214 23.40 1.64 -0.35
N HIS A 215 22.60 0.68 -0.81
CA HIS A 215 22.95 -0.24 -1.89
C HIS A 215 22.39 0.26 -3.22
N LEU A 216 23.22 0.29 -4.26
CA LEU A 216 22.76 0.56 -5.63
C LEU A 216 21.95 -0.64 -6.12
N LEU A 217 20.70 -0.40 -6.52
CA LEU A 217 19.81 -1.43 -7.07
C LEU A 217 19.86 -1.46 -8.59
N LEU A 218 19.82 -0.29 -9.22
CA LEU A 218 19.82 -0.15 -10.67
C LEU A 218 20.48 1.16 -11.07
N ALA A 219 21.26 1.11 -12.15
CA ALA A 219 21.75 2.30 -12.83
C ALA A 219 21.61 2.12 -14.35
N ALA A 220 21.20 3.18 -15.06
CA ALA A 220 21.05 3.17 -16.51
C ALA A 220 21.41 4.53 -17.10
N THR A 221 21.85 4.56 -18.35
CA THR A 221 22.09 5.80 -19.11
C THR A 221 21.43 5.76 -20.50
N PRO A 222 20.08 5.82 -20.59
CA PRO A 222 19.41 5.79 -21.88
C PRO A 222 19.94 6.87 -22.84
N GLY A 223 20.20 6.47 -24.09
CA GLY A 223 20.85 7.32 -25.09
C GLY A 223 22.38 7.22 -25.13
N LEU A 224 23.01 6.56 -24.15
CA LEU A 224 24.44 6.23 -24.16
C LEU A 224 24.65 4.72 -24.11
N HIS A 225 25.69 4.25 -24.80
CA HIS A 225 26.18 2.88 -24.67
C HIS A 225 27.38 2.86 -23.72
N GLU A 226 27.10 2.78 -22.42
CA GLU A 226 28.14 2.64 -21.39
C GLU A 226 27.95 1.34 -20.59
N GLN A 227 29.05 0.85 -20.01
CA GLN A 227 29.00 -0.31 -19.14
C GLN A 227 28.29 0.05 -17.82
N MET A 228 27.08 -0.45 -17.64
CA MET A 228 26.30 -0.21 -16.43
C MET A 228 26.64 -1.21 -15.31
N PRO A 229 26.52 -0.78 -14.03
CA PRO A 229 26.48 -1.70 -12.88
C PRO A 229 25.38 -2.75 -13.03
N ALA A 230 25.64 -3.97 -12.56
CA ALA A 230 24.65 -5.03 -12.58
C ALA A 230 23.46 -4.70 -11.67
N ALA A 231 22.25 -4.84 -12.21
CA ALA A 231 21.02 -4.69 -11.44
C ALA A 231 20.95 -5.74 -10.31
N GLN A 232 20.44 -5.33 -9.16
CA GLN A 232 20.25 -6.17 -7.99
C GLN A 232 18.78 -6.56 -7.83
N ASP A 233 18.51 -7.64 -7.10
CA ASP A 233 17.16 -8.06 -6.73
C ASP A 233 16.18 -8.27 -7.92
N GLY A 234 16.71 -8.52 -9.12
CA GLY A 234 15.91 -8.64 -10.36
C GLY A 234 15.24 -7.33 -10.79
N ALA A 235 15.65 -6.20 -10.22
CA ALA A 235 15.05 -4.90 -10.47
C ALA A 235 15.26 -4.47 -11.93
N VAL A 236 14.22 -3.86 -12.51
CA VAL A 236 14.29 -3.22 -13.82
C VAL A 236 13.62 -1.85 -13.75
N ALA A 237 13.93 -0.95 -14.68
CA ALA A 237 13.33 0.38 -14.70
C ALA A 237 12.83 0.73 -16.09
N PHE A 238 11.68 1.40 -16.14
CA PHE A 238 11.13 1.99 -17.36
C PHE A 238 11.78 3.35 -17.60
N ALA A 239 13.08 3.34 -17.94
CA ALA A 239 13.91 4.53 -18.10
C ALA A 239 13.88 5.02 -19.56
N ALA A 240 13.04 6.01 -19.87
CA ALA A 240 12.97 6.63 -21.20
C ALA A 240 12.40 8.05 -21.14
N TRP A 241 12.65 8.84 -22.18
CA TRP A 241 11.85 10.03 -22.48
C TRP A 241 10.48 9.61 -23.02
N ASP A 242 9.44 10.37 -22.69
CA ASP A 242 8.07 10.12 -23.15
C ASP A 242 7.87 10.57 -24.62
N ASP A 243 8.65 11.56 -25.06
CA ASP A 243 8.64 12.15 -26.39
C ASP A 243 10.06 12.48 -26.88
N ASP A 244 10.21 12.70 -28.19
CA ASP A 244 11.46 13.06 -28.87
C ASP A 244 11.40 14.45 -29.52
N ASP A 245 10.62 15.37 -28.94
CA ASP A 245 10.42 16.70 -29.50
C ASP A 245 11.77 17.42 -29.77
N PRO A 246 11.96 18.13 -30.89
CA PRO A 246 13.28 18.64 -31.25
C PRO A 246 13.90 19.64 -30.27
N TRP A 247 13.05 20.39 -29.53
CA TRP A 247 13.45 21.55 -28.73
C TRP A 247 13.09 21.47 -27.26
N GLY A 248 12.32 20.45 -26.86
CA GLY A 248 11.77 20.33 -25.51
C GLY A 248 10.77 21.44 -25.14
N PRO A 249 10.38 21.54 -23.85
CA PRO A 249 10.79 20.68 -22.74
C PRO A 249 10.32 19.24 -22.92
N TRP A 250 11.06 18.30 -22.32
CA TRP A 250 10.76 16.86 -22.39
C TRP A 250 10.28 16.34 -21.05
N THR A 251 9.39 15.35 -21.06
CA THR A 251 9.06 14.54 -19.89
C THR A 251 9.61 13.13 -20.04
N GLY A 252 9.91 12.48 -18.92
CA GLY A 252 10.47 11.14 -18.90
C GLY A 252 9.96 10.30 -17.74
N ASN A 253 10.15 9.00 -17.89
CA ASN A 253 9.82 7.97 -16.93
C ASN A 253 11.10 7.31 -16.41
N GLY A 254 11.12 6.99 -15.12
CA GLY A 254 12.17 6.18 -14.51
C GLY A 254 11.63 5.22 -13.45
N THR A 255 10.36 4.84 -13.56
CA THR A 255 9.64 3.96 -12.63
C THR A 255 10.41 2.65 -12.44
N LEU A 256 10.64 2.25 -11.18
CA LEU A 256 11.29 1.00 -10.83
C LEU A 256 10.26 -0.12 -10.70
N TRP A 257 10.51 -1.25 -11.34
CA TRP A 257 9.82 -2.50 -11.09
C TRP A 257 10.73 -3.42 -10.27
N LEU A 258 10.25 -3.80 -9.08
CA LEU A 258 10.90 -4.74 -8.18
C LEU A 258 10.04 -6.00 -8.07
N PRO A 259 10.49 -7.15 -8.59
CA PRO A 259 9.68 -8.36 -8.62
C PRO A 259 9.60 -9.03 -7.24
N ALA A 260 8.45 -9.66 -6.96
CA ALA A 260 8.21 -10.55 -5.82
C ALA A 260 8.79 -10.03 -4.48
N VAL A 261 8.35 -8.84 -4.06
CA VAL A 261 8.96 -8.11 -2.95
C VAL A 261 8.92 -8.89 -1.64
N GLN A 262 10.08 -8.95 -0.98
CA GLN A 262 10.30 -9.61 0.30
C GLN A 262 10.60 -8.61 1.42
N PRO A 263 10.41 -8.99 2.70
CA PRO A 263 10.66 -8.11 3.84
C PRO A 263 12.04 -7.46 3.91
N PHE A 264 13.11 -8.15 3.49
CA PHE A 264 14.46 -7.59 3.53
C PHE A 264 14.67 -6.42 2.55
N GLN A 265 13.73 -6.22 1.64
CA GLN A 265 13.73 -5.14 0.64
C GLN A 265 12.96 -3.91 1.11
N GLU A 266 12.37 -3.92 2.31
CA GLU A 266 11.78 -2.73 2.92
C GLU A 266 12.81 -1.63 3.18
N GLY A 267 12.32 -0.40 3.28
CA GLY A 267 13.09 0.78 3.68
C GLY A 267 12.97 1.92 2.68
N THR A 268 13.92 2.85 2.78
CA THR A 268 13.91 4.08 1.99
C THR A 268 14.60 3.87 0.66
N TYR A 269 13.89 4.10 -0.43
CA TYR A 269 14.39 4.09 -1.79
C TYR A 269 14.69 5.52 -2.24
N LEU A 270 15.86 5.71 -2.84
CA LEU A 270 16.29 6.97 -3.43
C LEU A 270 16.34 6.80 -4.94
N ALA A 271 15.65 7.67 -5.65
CA ALA A 271 15.69 7.76 -7.09
C ALA A 271 16.38 9.06 -7.49
N THR A 272 17.48 8.97 -8.25
CA THR A 272 18.21 10.12 -8.76
C THR A 272 18.20 10.11 -10.28
N VAL A 273 17.82 11.24 -10.86
CA VAL A 273 17.94 11.49 -12.30
C VAL A 273 19.14 12.40 -12.51
N HIS A 274 20.07 11.93 -13.32
CA HIS A 274 21.31 12.64 -13.69
C HIS A 274 21.17 13.21 -15.10
N LEU A 275 21.48 14.47 -15.25
CA LEU A 275 21.66 15.16 -16.52
C LEU A 275 23.05 15.79 -16.53
N PRO A 276 23.54 16.30 -17.69
CA PRO A 276 24.85 16.95 -17.72
C PRO A 276 24.93 18.07 -16.66
N TYR A 277 25.77 17.86 -15.64
CA TYR A 277 25.99 18.76 -14.48
C TYR A 277 24.79 18.99 -13.54
N LEU A 278 23.65 18.34 -13.78
CA LEU A 278 22.41 18.54 -13.04
C LEU A 278 21.95 17.20 -12.45
N GLN A 279 21.40 17.23 -11.24
CA GLN A 279 20.76 16.05 -10.66
C GLN A 279 19.57 16.43 -9.80
N GLY A 280 18.52 15.62 -9.86
CA GLY A 280 17.37 15.71 -8.96
C GLY A 280 17.16 14.37 -8.27
N GLN A 281 16.82 14.39 -6.98
CA GLN A 281 16.64 13.17 -6.18
C GLN A 281 15.33 13.22 -5.40
N VAL A 282 14.59 12.13 -5.41
CA VAL A 282 13.41 11.93 -4.55
C VAL A 282 13.58 10.70 -3.66
N ALA A 283 12.90 10.71 -2.51
CA ALA A 283 12.89 9.61 -1.57
C ALA A 283 11.48 9.01 -1.48
N LEU A 284 11.43 7.68 -1.40
CA LEU A 284 10.21 6.89 -1.29
C LEU A 284 10.39 5.89 -0.16
N GLU A 285 9.34 5.64 0.62
CA GLU A 285 9.35 4.61 1.66
C GLU A 285 8.57 3.39 1.16
N LEU A 286 9.25 2.24 1.05
CA LEU A 286 8.63 0.97 0.70
C LEU A 286 8.43 0.12 1.95
N SER A 287 7.17 -0.22 2.22
CA SER A 287 6.77 -1.17 3.24
C SER A 287 6.03 -2.36 2.63
N VAL A 288 6.19 -3.51 3.26
CA VAL A 288 5.66 -4.80 2.88
C VAL A 288 4.60 -5.18 3.90
N GLN A 289 3.50 -5.75 3.42
CA GLN A 289 2.42 -6.22 4.28
C GLN A 289 1.83 -7.53 3.78
N LYS A 290 1.33 -8.34 4.70
CA LYS A 290 0.61 -9.56 4.38
C LYS A 290 -0.45 -9.83 5.43
N PRO A 291 -1.74 -9.87 5.07
CA PRO A 291 -2.79 -10.14 6.02
C PRO A 291 -2.73 -11.59 6.53
N PRO A 292 -2.94 -11.82 7.84
CA PRO A 292 -2.95 -13.15 8.41
C PRO A 292 -4.11 -14.00 7.88
N LYS A 293 -3.83 -15.29 7.69
CA LYS A 293 -4.86 -16.32 7.56
C LYS A 293 -5.13 -16.90 8.94
N ILE A 294 -6.38 -16.79 9.39
CA ILE A 294 -6.79 -17.19 10.74
C ILE A 294 -7.65 -18.45 10.61
N SER A 295 -7.30 -19.48 11.36
CA SER A 295 -8.05 -20.72 11.45
C SER A 295 -8.07 -21.23 12.88
N LEU A 296 -9.18 -21.84 13.29
CA LEU A 296 -9.35 -22.44 14.61
C LEU A 296 -9.35 -23.97 14.50
N THR A 297 -8.74 -24.63 15.47
CA THR A 297 -8.73 -26.10 15.59
C THR A 297 -8.93 -26.49 17.05
N PRO A 298 -9.85 -27.42 17.39
CA PRO A 298 -10.79 -28.09 16.49
C PRO A 298 -11.89 -27.14 15.95
N ALA A 299 -12.40 -27.42 14.75
CA ALA A 299 -13.54 -26.71 14.13
C ALA A 299 -14.33 -27.69 13.23
N PRO A 300 -15.64 -27.51 13.03
CA PRO A 300 -16.48 -26.38 13.44
C PRO A 300 -17.15 -26.52 14.81
N LEU A 301 -17.00 -27.67 15.48
CA LEU A 301 -17.66 -28.00 16.74
C LEU A 301 -16.66 -28.59 17.75
N VAL A 302 -16.86 -28.30 19.03
CA VAL A 302 -16.18 -28.95 20.15
C VAL A 302 -17.20 -29.47 21.16
N TRP A 303 -16.89 -30.62 21.76
CA TRP A 303 -17.76 -31.31 22.69
C TRP A 303 -17.13 -31.36 24.09
N ALA A 304 -17.96 -31.26 25.12
CA ALA A 304 -17.56 -31.48 26.50
C ALA A 304 -18.75 -31.98 27.33
N ALA A 305 -18.50 -32.89 28.26
CA ALA A 305 -19.52 -33.27 29.24
C ALA A 305 -19.71 -32.15 30.29
N PRO A 306 -20.90 -32.03 30.90
CA PRO A 306 -21.09 -31.12 32.03
C PRO A 306 -20.07 -31.38 33.14
N GLY A 307 -19.31 -30.35 33.54
CA GLY A 307 -18.25 -30.45 34.54
C GLY A 307 -16.86 -30.77 33.97
N GLU A 308 -16.75 -31.04 32.67
CA GLU A 308 -15.47 -31.20 31.98
C GLU A 308 -15.11 -29.96 31.17
N ALA A 309 -13.81 -29.71 31.00
CA ALA A 309 -13.33 -28.67 30.11
C ALA A 309 -13.34 -29.17 28.65
N PRO A 310 -13.76 -28.34 27.69
CA PRO A 310 -13.54 -28.60 26.27
C PRO A 310 -12.05 -28.83 25.96
N PRO A 311 -11.75 -29.52 24.83
CA PRO A 311 -10.37 -29.65 24.38
C PRO A 311 -9.73 -28.27 24.16
N GLU A 312 -8.40 -28.23 24.27
CA GLU A 312 -7.61 -27.05 23.96
C GLU A 312 -7.95 -26.50 22.57
N LEU A 313 -8.25 -25.22 22.51
CA LEU A 313 -8.49 -24.50 21.26
C LEU A 313 -7.19 -23.86 20.79
N LEU A 314 -6.82 -24.16 19.56
CA LEU A 314 -5.63 -23.64 18.91
C LEU A 314 -6.06 -22.74 17.75
N CYS A 315 -5.72 -21.47 17.85
CA CYS A 315 -5.90 -20.45 16.82
C CYS A 315 -4.59 -20.25 16.05
N LEU A 316 -4.55 -20.73 14.81
CA LEU A 316 -3.42 -20.57 13.91
C LEU A 316 -3.53 -19.23 13.18
N VAL A 317 -2.59 -18.32 13.45
CA VAL A 317 -2.44 -17.04 12.76
C VAL A 317 -1.27 -17.18 11.79
N SER A 318 -1.59 -17.43 10.53
CA SER A 318 -0.65 -17.97 9.55
C SER A 318 -0.22 -16.96 8.49
N ARG A 319 1.09 -16.96 8.19
CA ARG A 319 1.73 -16.25 7.06
C ARG A 319 1.33 -14.77 6.97
N PHE A 320 1.63 -14.01 8.02
CA PHE A 320 1.40 -12.57 8.08
C PHE A 320 2.72 -11.79 8.15
N TYR A 321 2.64 -10.49 7.88
CA TYR A 321 3.72 -9.53 8.02
C TYR A 321 3.14 -8.11 8.08
N PRO A 322 3.64 -7.19 8.92
CA PRO A 322 4.79 -7.31 9.84
C PRO A 322 4.49 -8.13 11.10
N ALA A 323 5.52 -8.50 11.86
CA ALA A 323 5.36 -9.20 13.14
C ALA A 323 4.77 -8.31 14.26
N LYS A 324 4.98 -6.98 14.17
CA LYS A 324 4.56 -6.01 15.17
C LYS A 324 3.09 -5.65 15.01
N GLY A 325 2.42 -5.40 16.15
CA GLY A 325 1.01 -5.01 16.18
C GLY A 325 0.03 -6.19 16.01
N LEU A 326 0.50 -7.43 16.10
CA LEU A 326 -0.37 -8.60 16.20
C LEU A 326 -0.87 -8.74 17.65
N GLU A 327 -2.19 -8.78 17.82
CA GLU A 327 -2.83 -9.07 19.10
C GLU A 327 -3.89 -10.15 18.90
N VAL A 328 -4.01 -11.05 19.88
CA VAL A 328 -4.98 -12.15 19.84
C VAL A 328 -5.81 -12.11 21.11
N GLU A 329 -7.12 -12.05 20.94
CA GLU A 329 -8.11 -12.06 22.01
C GLU A 329 -9.02 -13.27 21.88
N TRP A 330 -9.45 -13.80 23.02
CA TRP A 330 -10.40 -14.90 23.07
C TRP A 330 -11.74 -14.39 23.56
N GLU A 331 -12.80 -14.69 22.81
CA GLU A 331 -14.18 -14.27 23.06
C GLU A 331 -15.07 -15.50 23.21
N LEU A 332 -16.11 -15.38 24.03
CA LEU A 332 -17.24 -16.31 24.09
C LEU A 332 -18.51 -15.54 23.69
N ARG A 333 -19.22 -16.06 22.68
CA ARG A 333 -20.41 -15.43 22.09
C ARG A 333 -21.62 -16.33 22.31
N GLY A 334 -22.77 -15.73 22.61
CA GLY A 334 -24.03 -16.48 22.76
C GLY A 334 -24.11 -17.32 24.03
N GLY A 335 -23.36 -16.96 25.07
CA GLY A 335 -23.53 -17.51 26.41
C GLY A 335 -24.84 -17.07 27.08
N PRO A 336 -25.06 -17.44 28.36
CA PRO A 336 -26.31 -17.18 29.09
C PRO A 336 -26.75 -15.70 29.15
N GLU A 337 -25.83 -14.76 28.91
CA GLU A 337 -26.11 -13.33 28.89
C GLU A 337 -26.32 -12.75 27.49
N GLY A 338 -26.24 -13.56 26.43
CA GLY A 338 -26.38 -13.10 25.04
C GLY A 338 -25.33 -12.06 24.58
N SER A 339 -24.39 -11.70 25.45
CA SER A 339 -23.40 -10.65 25.25
C SER A 339 -22.06 -11.23 24.78
N PHE A 340 -21.28 -10.40 24.08
CA PHE A 340 -19.87 -10.66 23.80
C PHE A 340 -19.10 -10.61 25.11
N GLN A 341 -18.46 -11.71 25.50
CA GLN A 341 -17.64 -11.76 26.70
C GLN A 341 -16.23 -12.24 26.38
N LYS A 342 -15.27 -11.83 27.21
CA LYS A 342 -13.91 -12.38 27.15
C LYS A 342 -13.99 -13.84 27.59
N ALA A 343 -13.43 -14.75 26.79
CA ALA A 343 -13.42 -16.16 27.14
C ALA A 343 -12.55 -16.39 28.38
N GLU A 344 -13.08 -17.14 29.34
CA GLU A 344 -12.35 -17.55 30.53
C GLU A 344 -11.53 -18.82 30.26
N GLY A 345 -10.37 -18.93 30.92
CA GLY A 345 -9.46 -20.06 30.77
C GLY A 345 -7.99 -19.65 30.82
N GLN A 346 -7.10 -20.62 30.65
CA GLN A 346 -5.67 -20.34 30.47
C GLN A 346 -5.40 -20.07 29.00
N SER A 347 -4.76 -18.95 28.68
CA SER A 347 -4.36 -18.61 27.31
C SER A 347 -2.89 -18.28 27.24
N TRP A 348 -2.23 -18.70 26.16
CA TRP A 348 -0.83 -18.42 25.90
C TRP A 348 -0.55 -18.35 24.39
N LEU A 349 0.58 -17.75 24.04
CA LEU A 349 1.04 -17.61 22.67
C LEU A 349 2.29 -18.45 22.44
N SER A 350 2.37 -19.09 21.27
CA SER A 350 3.60 -19.75 20.83
C SER A 350 4.62 -18.72 20.35
N ALA A 351 5.88 -19.13 20.27
CA ALA A 351 6.93 -18.33 19.65
C ALA A 351 6.65 -18.10 18.16
N LEU A 352 7.15 -16.99 17.62
CA LEU A 352 7.06 -16.70 16.19
C LEU A 352 7.79 -17.78 15.37
N ARG A 353 7.09 -18.31 14.37
CA ARG A 353 7.65 -19.20 13.36
C ARG A 353 7.92 -18.41 12.08
N HIS A 354 9.18 -18.34 11.69
CA HIS A 354 9.61 -17.66 10.47
C HIS A 354 9.52 -18.60 9.26
N HIS A 355 9.05 -18.07 8.13
CA HIS A 355 8.98 -18.77 6.85
C HIS A 355 10.05 -18.26 5.89
N SER A 356 10.36 -19.05 4.86
CA SER A 356 11.35 -18.69 3.83
C SER A 356 10.91 -17.52 2.96
N ASP A 357 9.60 -17.23 2.87
CA ASP A 357 9.07 -16.04 2.19
C ASP A 357 9.20 -14.76 3.04
N GLY A 358 9.78 -14.86 4.23
CA GLY A 358 9.93 -13.77 5.20
C GLY A 358 8.68 -13.48 6.03
N SER A 359 7.54 -14.11 5.72
CA SER A 359 6.35 -14.01 6.58
C SER A 359 6.55 -14.76 7.89
N VAL A 360 5.68 -14.48 8.86
CA VAL A 360 5.68 -15.13 10.17
C VAL A 360 4.34 -15.80 10.45
N SER A 361 4.36 -16.80 11.33
CA SER A 361 3.16 -17.41 11.91
C SER A 361 3.28 -17.46 13.42
N LEU A 362 2.13 -17.43 14.08
CA LEU A 362 1.99 -17.61 15.52
C LEU A 362 0.76 -18.49 15.79
N SER A 363 0.78 -19.22 16.90
CA SER A 363 -0.35 -20.00 17.39
C SER A 363 -0.76 -19.44 18.74
N ALA A 364 -2.04 -19.11 18.89
CA ALA A 364 -2.62 -18.79 20.18
C ALA A 364 -3.38 -20.01 20.69
N HIS A 365 -3.22 -20.30 21.97
CA HIS A 365 -3.80 -21.45 22.64
C HIS A 365 -4.77 -20.96 23.71
N LEU A 366 -5.88 -21.65 23.87
CA LEU A 366 -6.84 -21.45 24.95
C LEU A 366 -7.23 -22.81 25.50
N GLN A 367 -7.00 -23.01 26.79
CA GLN A 367 -7.59 -24.09 27.56
C GLN A 367 -8.85 -23.54 28.25
N PRO A 368 -10.06 -23.86 27.75
CA PRO A 368 -11.29 -23.32 28.30
C PRO A 368 -11.61 -23.89 29.68
N ILE A 369 -12.46 -23.20 30.43
CA ILE A 369 -12.94 -23.67 31.74
C ILE A 369 -13.95 -24.84 31.60
N PRO A 370 -14.16 -25.64 32.66
CA PRO A 370 -15.23 -26.64 32.71
C PRO A 370 -16.61 -26.05 32.42
N VAL A 371 -17.38 -26.73 31.56
CA VAL A 371 -18.65 -26.20 31.06
C VAL A 371 -19.86 -26.71 31.85
N THR A 372 -20.86 -25.84 31.97
CA THR A 372 -22.22 -26.19 32.43
C THR A 372 -23.20 -26.23 31.27
N ALA A 373 -24.41 -26.76 31.51
CA ALA A 373 -25.49 -26.82 30.53
C ALA A 373 -25.83 -25.46 29.88
N LYS A 374 -25.56 -24.34 30.56
CA LYS A 374 -25.81 -22.97 30.07
C LYS A 374 -24.92 -22.55 28.90
N HIS A 375 -23.80 -23.24 28.69
CA HIS A 375 -22.85 -22.93 27.62
C HIS A 375 -23.12 -23.69 26.32
N HIS A 376 -24.12 -24.57 26.32
CA HIS A 376 -24.52 -25.30 25.12
C HIS A 376 -24.95 -24.32 24.01
N GLY A 377 -24.39 -24.47 22.81
CA GLY A 377 -24.61 -23.59 21.67
C GLY A 377 -23.79 -22.29 21.69
N ALA A 378 -22.99 -22.03 22.74
CA ALA A 378 -22.10 -20.89 22.77
C ALA A 378 -20.95 -21.06 21.76
N ARG A 379 -20.39 -19.94 21.27
CA ARG A 379 -19.31 -19.93 20.28
C ARG A 379 -18.05 -19.33 20.88
N TYR A 380 -16.98 -20.12 20.96
CA TYR A 380 -15.65 -19.58 21.21
C TYR A 380 -15.12 -18.93 19.94
N ALA A 381 -14.56 -17.73 20.04
CA ALA A 381 -13.94 -17.05 18.92
C ALA A 381 -12.54 -16.56 19.27
N CYS A 382 -11.59 -16.80 18.37
CA CYS A 382 -10.28 -16.17 18.39
C CYS A 382 -10.34 -14.92 17.52
N ARG A 383 -10.24 -13.75 18.14
CA ARG A 383 -10.18 -12.44 17.48
C ARG A 383 -8.73 -12.03 17.30
N VAL A 384 -8.36 -11.67 16.07
CA VAL A 384 -7.01 -11.22 15.74
C VAL A 384 -7.05 -9.79 15.26
N HIS A 385 -6.23 -8.95 15.88
CA HIS A 385 -5.93 -7.60 15.44
C HIS A 385 -4.53 -7.57 14.81
N HIS A 386 -4.42 -6.85 13.70
CA HIS A 386 -3.17 -6.68 12.95
C HIS A 386 -3.28 -5.42 12.09
N PRO A 387 -2.20 -4.65 11.84
CA PRO A 387 -2.28 -3.39 11.08
C PRO A 387 -2.86 -3.52 9.67
N THR A 388 -2.80 -4.71 9.08
CA THR A 388 -3.32 -5.00 7.73
C THR A 388 -4.75 -5.51 7.74
N LEU A 389 -5.38 -5.63 8.90
CA LEU A 389 -6.79 -6.03 9.06
C LEU A 389 -7.64 -4.78 9.38
N PRO A 390 -8.96 -4.85 9.18
CA PRO A 390 -9.88 -3.81 9.66
C PRO A 390 -9.73 -3.59 11.17
N THR A 391 -10.15 -2.43 11.65
CA THR A 391 -10.07 -2.04 13.07
C THR A 391 -10.78 -3.04 14.02
N LEU A 392 -11.88 -3.64 13.57
CA LEU A 392 -12.63 -4.68 14.28
C LEU A 392 -11.92 -6.06 14.31
N GLY A 393 -10.75 -6.16 13.70
CA GLY A 393 -10.00 -7.40 13.54
C GLY A 393 -10.73 -8.42 12.68
N ARG A 394 -10.23 -9.65 12.71
CA ARG A 394 -10.87 -10.80 12.06
C ARG A 394 -10.94 -11.94 13.05
N SER A 395 -12.06 -12.66 13.08
CA SER A 395 -12.28 -13.76 14.02
C SER A 395 -12.53 -15.09 13.33
N ALA A 396 -12.04 -16.18 13.94
CA ALA A 396 -12.47 -17.54 13.64
C ALA A 396 -13.22 -18.09 14.85
N GLU A 397 -14.31 -18.83 14.62
CA GLU A 397 -15.20 -19.30 15.69
C GLU A 397 -15.46 -20.81 15.62
N VAL A 398 -15.79 -21.40 16.78
CA VAL A 398 -16.18 -22.79 16.97
C VAL A 398 -17.36 -22.86 17.93
N THR A 399 -18.34 -23.71 17.63
CA THR A 399 -19.52 -23.89 18.47
C THR A 399 -19.26 -24.99 19.52
N LEU A 400 -19.65 -24.72 20.76
CA LEU A 400 -19.59 -25.64 21.88
C LEU A 400 -20.90 -26.43 22.00
N GLU A 401 -20.79 -27.75 21.92
CA GLU A 401 -21.89 -28.67 22.19
C GLU A 401 -21.65 -29.40 23.50
N VAL A 402 -22.49 -29.11 24.50
CA VAL A 402 -22.42 -29.81 25.78
C VAL A 402 -23.16 -31.14 25.68
N ALA A 403 -22.48 -32.25 26.01
CA ALA A 403 -23.02 -33.59 25.87
C ALA A 403 -24.27 -33.80 26.74
N GLY A 404 -25.25 -34.53 26.22
CA GLY A 404 -26.51 -34.83 26.89
C GLY A 404 -27.60 -33.76 26.77
N LEU A 405 -27.36 -32.65 26.06
CA LEU A 405 -28.35 -31.60 25.80
C LEU A 405 -28.85 -31.55 24.37
N SER A 406 -28.08 -32.09 23.41
CA SER A 406 -28.55 -32.29 22.04
C SER A 406 -29.58 -33.43 22.04
N GLY A 407 -30.86 -33.09 21.93
CA GLY A 407 -31.94 -34.07 21.76
C GLY A 407 -31.80 -34.83 20.43
N PRO A 408 -32.51 -35.96 20.25
CA PRO A 408 -32.45 -36.71 18.99
C PRO A 408 -32.79 -35.79 17.83
N SER A 409 -31.92 -35.78 16.81
CA SER A 409 -32.15 -34.95 15.63
C SER A 409 -33.42 -35.42 14.90
N LEU A 410 -33.96 -34.57 14.03
CA LEU A 410 -35.06 -34.96 13.13
C LEU A 410 -34.66 -36.20 12.31
N GLU A 411 -33.38 -36.31 11.95
CA GLU A 411 -32.84 -37.44 11.20
C GLU A 411 -32.80 -38.71 12.05
N ASP A 412 -32.40 -38.62 13.33
CA ASP A 412 -32.45 -39.74 14.27
C ASP A 412 -33.88 -40.21 14.48
N SER A 413 -34.82 -39.27 14.58
CA SER A 413 -36.25 -39.57 14.72
C SER A 413 -36.77 -40.29 13.47
N VAL A 414 -36.43 -39.80 12.27
CA VAL A 414 -36.80 -40.45 10.99
C VAL A 414 -36.18 -41.84 10.89
N GLY A 415 -34.91 -42.00 11.26
CA GLY A 415 -34.23 -43.30 11.31
C GLY A 415 -34.91 -44.29 12.27
N LEU A 416 -35.29 -43.82 13.46
CA LEU A 416 -36.03 -44.61 14.43
C LEU A 416 -37.40 -45.05 13.87
N PHE A 417 -38.15 -44.13 13.25
CA PHE A 417 -39.43 -44.47 12.60
C PHE A 417 -39.25 -45.48 11.46
N LEU A 418 -38.28 -45.27 10.56
CA LEU A 418 -38.01 -46.18 9.44
C LEU A 418 -37.61 -47.58 9.93
N SER A 419 -36.75 -47.66 10.94
CA SER A 419 -36.36 -48.94 11.55
C SER A 419 -37.55 -49.65 12.21
N ALA A 420 -38.42 -48.91 12.89
CA ALA A 420 -39.64 -49.46 13.49
C ALA A 420 -40.61 -49.99 12.41
N PHE A 421 -40.81 -49.25 11.31
CA PHE A 421 -41.64 -49.71 10.19
C PHE A 421 -41.07 -50.95 9.50
N LEU A 422 -39.75 -51.02 9.30
CA LEU A 422 -39.07 -52.20 8.76
C LEU A 422 -39.25 -53.42 9.66
N LEU A 423 -39.05 -53.26 10.98
CA LEU A 423 -39.25 -54.33 11.96
C LEU A 423 -40.70 -54.80 12.00
N LEU A 424 -41.66 -53.88 12.01
CA LEU A 424 -43.09 -54.23 11.93
C LEU A 424 -43.44 -54.96 10.63
N GLY A 425 -42.88 -54.52 9.50
CA GLY A 425 -43.01 -55.18 8.20
C GLY A 425 -42.47 -56.61 8.22
N LEU A 426 -41.27 -56.81 8.76
CA LEU A 426 -40.64 -58.12 8.92
C LEU A 426 -41.45 -59.04 9.84
N ILE A 427 -41.93 -58.53 10.98
CA ILE A 427 -42.75 -59.30 11.93
C ILE A 427 -44.06 -59.73 11.27
N LYS A 428 -44.74 -58.84 10.53
CA LYS A 428 -45.97 -59.20 9.80
C LYS A 428 -45.72 -60.21 8.69
N ALA A 429 -44.64 -60.08 7.93
CA ALA A 429 -44.28 -61.03 6.89
C ALA A 429 -43.99 -62.43 7.49
N LEU A 430 -43.22 -62.49 8.58
CA LEU A 430 -42.97 -63.73 9.32
C LEU A 430 -44.26 -64.33 9.88
N GLY A 431 -45.15 -63.51 10.43
CA GLY A 431 -46.47 -63.94 10.91
C GLY A 431 -47.35 -64.52 9.80
N TRP A 432 -47.37 -63.89 8.61
CA TRP A 432 -48.08 -64.39 7.43
C TRP A 432 -47.49 -65.70 6.89
N VAL A 433 -46.16 -65.81 6.84
CA VAL A 433 -45.48 -67.06 6.44
C VAL A 433 -45.77 -68.19 7.44
N ALA A 434 -45.83 -67.90 8.73
CA ALA A 434 -46.21 -68.87 9.75
C ALA A 434 -47.69 -69.30 9.61
N ALA A 435 -48.60 -68.35 9.42
CA ALA A 435 -50.03 -68.63 9.24
C ALA A 435 -50.30 -69.45 7.95
N SER A 436 -49.70 -69.08 6.82
CA SER A 436 -49.85 -69.83 5.57
C SER A 436 -49.29 -71.25 5.62
N ARG A 437 -48.22 -71.49 6.39
CA ARG A 437 -47.72 -72.85 6.68
C ARG A 437 -48.68 -73.67 7.54
N SER A 438 -49.44 -73.04 8.44
CA SER A 438 -50.45 -73.74 9.25
C SER A 438 -51.72 -74.10 8.46
N THR A 439 -52.17 -73.25 7.53
CA THR A 439 -53.37 -73.53 6.71
C THR A 439 -53.11 -74.48 5.54
N SER A 440 -51.87 -74.64 5.10
CA SER A 440 -51.51 -75.64 4.07
C SER A 440 -51.53 -77.10 4.56
N LYS A 441 -51.79 -77.36 5.85
CA LYS A 441 -51.75 -78.72 6.43
C LYS A 441 -53.09 -79.48 6.47
N ASP A 442 -54.16 -78.94 5.89
CA ASP A 442 -55.41 -79.69 5.67
C ASP A 442 -55.82 -79.55 4.19
N PRO A 443 -55.54 -80.58 3.36
CA PRO A 443 -56.63 -81.49 2.96
C PRO A 443 -56.20 -82.95 2.63
N LYS A 444 -56.88 -83.92 3.24
CA LYS A 444 -57.29 -85.26 2.70
C LYS A 444 -57.98 -86.01 3.84
N GLU A 445 -59.31 -85.98 3.97
CA GLU A 445 -60.30 -86.74 3.21
C GLU A 445 -60.10 -88.28 3.22
N LYS A 446 -61.01 -88.96 3.93
CA LYS A 446 -61.64 -90.28 3.65
C LYS A 446 -60.76 -91.56 3.57
N LYS A 447 -60.97 -92.50 4.52
CA LYS A 447 -61.75 -93.77 4.38
C LYS A 447 -61.40 -94.82 5.46
N ALA A 448 -62.44 -95.58 5.86
CA ALA A 448 -62.50 -96.82 6.66
C ALA A 448 -62.19 -96.65 8.16
N GLN A 449 -62.98 -97.14 9.11
CA GLN A 449 -63.91 -98.28 9.12
C GLN A 449 -64.94 -98.12 10.24
#